data_AF-A0AAP5TC56-F1
#
_entry.id   AF-A0AAP5TC56-F1
#
_cell.length_a   1.000
_cell.length_b   1.000
_cell.length_c   1.000
_cell.angle_alpha   90.00
_cell.angle_beta   90.00
_cell.angle_gamma   90.00
#
_symmetry.space_group_name_H-M   'P 1'
#
loop_
_entity.id
_entity.type
_entity.pdbx_description
1 polymer ?
#
loop_
_entity_poly.entity_id
_entity_poly.type
_entity_poly.pdbx_seq_one_letter_code
_entity_poly.pdbx_strand_id
1 'polypeptide(L)'
;MEKLTFSFKNTKPVQYPVHVGVVASGDLEVIFKPATSKKTTLHIVTGSDGFKEVWQNVLTRFFDRYPLLADIEINDFGATPGVVNLRLTQAMEALNDEK
;
A
#
# COMPACT_ATOMS: atom_id res chain seq x y z
N MET A 1 -1.52 -9.11 16.08
CA MET A 1 -0.76 -9.00 14.82
C MET A 1 -1.40 -9.90 13.79
N GLU A 2 -1.86 -9.33 12.68
CA GLU A 2 -2.56 -10.03 11.61
C GLU A 2 -1.82 -9.91 10.27
N LYS A 3 -2.06 -10.88 9.38
CA LYS A 3 -1.57 -10.85 8.01
C LYS A 3 -2.76 -10.75 7.07
N LEU A 4 -2.79 -9.73 6.23
CA LEU A 4 -3.85 -9.49 5.27
C LEU A 4 -3.28 -9.58 3.85
N THR A 5 -4.06 -10.15 2.95
CA THR A 5 -3.76 -10.17 1.51
C THR A 5 -4.91 -9.53 0.75
N PHE A 6 -4.58 -8.61 -0.14
CA PHE A 6 -5.54 -7.95 -1.04
C PHE A 6 -5.11 -8.08 -2.50
N SER A 7 -6.06 -7.98 -3.42
CA SER A 7 -5.77 -7.95 -4.85
C SER A 7 -6.73 -7.02 -5.60
N PHE A 8 -6.18 -6.21 -6.50
CA PHE A 8 -6.90 -5.22 -7.31
C PHE A 8 -6.61 -5.40 -8.80
N LYS A 9 -7.62 -5.14 -9.64
CA LYS A 9 -7.47 -5.16 -11.10
C LYS A 9 -7.04 -3.77 -11.58
N ASN A 10 -5.75 -3.53 -11.61
CA ASN A 10 -5.14 -2.26 -12.01
C ASN A 10 -4.29 -2.41 -13.27
N THR A 11 -3.96 -1.30 -13.92
CA THR A 11 -3.40 -1.32 -15.28
C THR A 11 -2.13 -0.49 -15.47
N LYS A 12 -1.75 0.40 -14.55
CA LYS A 12 -0.57 1.27 -14.69
C LYS A 12 0.67 0.65 -14.03
N PRO A 13 1.60 0.03 -14.79
CA PRO A 13 2.70 -0.71 -14.19
C PRO A 13 3.70 0.19 -13.46
N VAL A 14 4.07 -0.21 -12.25
CA VAL A 14 5.25 0.33 -11.55
C VAL A 14 6.52 -0.23 -12.19
N GLN A 15 7.45 0.65 -12.57
CA GLN A 15 8.65 0.29 -13.35
C GLN A 15 9.88 -0.01 -12.49
N TYR A 16 9.95 0.56 -11.30
CA TYR A 16 11.08 0.43 -10.38
C TYR A 16 10.57 0.36 -8.94
N PRO A 17 11.30 -0.30 -8.03
CA PRO A 17 10.87 -0.38 -6.65
C PRO A 17 10.98 0.99 -5.95
N VAL A 18 10.03 1.27 -5.07
CA VAL A 18 10.08 2.42 -4.15
C VAL A 18 9.78 1.97 -2.73
N HIS A 19 10.35 2.69 -1.76
CA HIS A 19 10.17 2.43 -0.35
C HIS A 19 9.94 3.75 0.39
N VAL A 20 8.88 3.80 1.20
CA VAL A 20 8.52 4.98 1.99
C VAL A 20 8.13 4.56 3.40
N GLY A 21 8.59 5.32 4.40
CA GLY A 21 8.21 5.15 5.79
C GLY A 21 9.13 4.23 6.58
N VAL A 22 8.67 3.84 7.77
CA VAL A 22 9.40 2.99 8.73
C VAL A 22 8.40 2.31 9.67
N VAL A 23 8.75 1.14 10.19
CA VAL A 23 7.94 0.41 11.17
C VAL A 23 8.18 0.94 12.58
N ALA A 24 7.57 2.09 12.88
CA ALA A 24 7.57 2.71 14.21
C ALA A 24 6.13 2.85 14.73
N SER A 25 5.94 2.98 16.05
CA SER A 25 4.60 3.12 16.63
C SER A 25 3.83 4.28 15.99
N GLY A 26 2.66 3.96 15.42
CA GLY A 26 1.82 4.94 14.72
C GLY A 26 2.23 5.23 13.27
N ASP A 27 3.20 4.51 12.72
CA ASP A 27 3.66 4.62 11.33
C ASP A 27 3.76 3.24 10.66
N LEU A 28 4.04 3.26 9.36
CA LEU A 28 4.19 2.09 8.51
C LEU A 28 5.29 2.30 7.49
N GLU A 29 5.88 1.20 7.02
CA GLU A 29 6.65 1.18 5.79
C GLU A 29 5.81 0.61 4.64
N VAL A 30 6.01 1.15 3.45
CA VAL A 30 5.35 0.71 2.21
C VAL A 30 6.40 0.50 1.14
N ILE A 31 6.41 -0.69 0.56
CA ILE A 31 7.35 -1.09 -0.50
C ILE A 31 6.53 -1.46 -1.73
N PHE A 32 6.72 -0.73 -2.83
CA PHE A 32 6.18 -1.09 -4.13
C PHE A 32 7.26 -1.79 -4.94
N LYS A 33 6.89 -2.85 -5.67
CA LYS A 33 7.75 -3.58 -6.61
C LYS A 33 7.01 -3.71 -7.95
N PRO A 34 7.73 -3.79 -9.08
CA PRO A 34 7.12 -4.15 -10.36
C PRO A 34 6.31 -5.45 -10.23
N ALA A 35 5.08 -5.44 -10.75
CA ALA A 35 4.19 -6.59 -10.62
C ALA A 35 4.74 -7.81 -11.36
N THR A 36 4.73 -8.96 -10.70
CA THR A 36 4.99 -10.27 -11.30
C THR A 36 3.73 -10.91 -11.89
N SER A 37 2.56 -10.35 -11.58
CA SER A 37 1.25 -10.83 -12.00
C SER A 37 0.46 -9.80 -12.82
N LYS A 38 -0.68 -10.21 -13.40
CA LYS A 38 -1.61 -9.31 -14.12
C LYS A 38 -2.54 -8.51 -13.20
N LYS A 39 -2.27 -8.48 -11.90
CA LYS A 39 -3.06 -7.78 -10.88
C LYS A 39 -2.12 -7.13 -9.88
N THR A 40 -2.62 -6.14 -9.18
CA THR A 40 -1.94 -5.63 -7.98
C THR A 40 -2.15 -6.62 -6.86
N THR A 41 -1.07 -6.94 -6.17
CA THR A 41 -1.12 -7.78 -4.97
C THR A 41 -0.56 -6.99 -3.80
N LEU A 42 -1.20 -7.13 -2.64
CA LEU A 42 -0.73 -6.49 -1.42
C LEU A 42 -0.62 -7.52 -0.30
N HIS A 43 0.50 -7.49 0.40
CA HIS A 43 0.75 -8.26 1.60
C HIS A 43 0.98 -7.30 2.76
N ILE A 44 0.10 -7.35 3.75
CA ILE A 44 0.12 -6.44 4.90
C ILE A 44 0.33 -7.24 6.16
N VAL A 45 1.34 -6.86 6.94
CA VAL A 45 1.50 -7.30 8.32
C VAL A 45 1.22 -6.09 9.20
N THR A 46 0.18 -6.17 10.04
CA THR A 46 -0.20 -5.06 10.91
C THR A 46 -0.26 -5.50 12.37
N GLY A 47 0.19 -4.61 13.26
CA GLY A 47 0.04 -4.74 14.70
C GLY A 47 -1.41 -4.59 15.20
N SER A 48 -2.33 -4.07 14.38
CA SER A 48 -3.72 -3.78 14.76
C SER A 48 -4.68 -4.84 14.21
N ASP A 49 -5.26 -5.65 15.09
CA ASP A 49 -6.15 -6.75 14.71
C ASP A 49 -7.59 -6.27 14.49
N GLY A 50 -8.30 -6.88 13.53
CA GLY A 50 -9.73 -6.64 13.31
C GLY A 50 -10.04 -5.44 12.40
N PHE A 51 -9.03 -4.86 11.74
CA PHE A 51 -9.17 -3.67 10.89
C PHE A 51 -9.20 -3.99 9.38
N LYS A 52 -9.38 -5.25 8.98
CA LYS A 52 -9.42 -5.68 7.58
C LYS A 52 -10.36 -4.85 6.69
N GLU A 53 -11.55 -4.50 7.18
CA GLU A 53 -12.50 -3.68 6.42
C GLU A 53 -12.02 -2.23 6.26
N VAL A 54 -11.38 -1.66 7.29
CA VAL A 54 -10.77 -0.33 7.21
C VAL A 54 -9.63 -0.32 6.20
N TRP A 55 -8.76 -1.33 6.23
CA TRP A 55 -7.73 -1.54 5.21
C TRP A 55 -8.32 -1.62 3.80
N GLN A 56 -9.33 -2.46 3.59
CA GLN A 56 -10.02 -2.56 2.29
C GLN A 56 -10.53 -1.19 1.82
N ASN A 57 -11.14 -0.41 2.71
CA ASN A 57 -11.70 0.90 2.39
C ASN A 57 -10.64 1.95 2.05
N VAL A 58 -9.48 1.93 2.73
CA VAL A 58 -8.35 2.82 2.40
C VAL A 58 -7.75 2.43 1.05
N LEU A 59 -7.48 1.15 0.84
CA LEU A 59 -6.86 0.64 -0.39
C LEU A 59 -7.76 0.82 -1.61
N THR A 60 -9.07 0.55 -1.49
CA THR A 60 -10.02 0.78 -2.59
C THR A 60 -10.00 2.26 -3.02
N ARG A 61 -10.10 3.20 -2.07
CA ARG A 61 -10.07 4.64 -2.40
C ARG A 61 -8.75 5.06 -3.04
N PHE A 62 -7.63 4.53 -2.56
CA PHE A 62 -6.32 4.78 -3.14
C PHE A 62 -6.22 4.27 -4.57
N PHE A 63 -6.60 3.02 -4.84
CA PHE A 63 -6.50 2.43 -6.19
C PHE A 63 -7.55 2.94 -7.18
N ASP A 64 -8.72 3.40 -6.70
CA ASP A 64 -9.70 4.10 -7.54
C ASP A 64 -9.11 5.39 -8.12
N ARG A 65 -8.24 6.08 -7.35
CA ARG A 65 -7.52 7.27 -7.80
C ARG A 65 -6.26 6.94 -8.60
N TYR A 66 -5.48 5.98 -8.13
CA TYR A 66 -4.21 5.59 -8.73
C TYR A 66 -4.24 4.09 -9.07
N PRO A 67 -4.65 3.71 -10.29
CA PRO A 67 -4.78 2.30 -10.68
C PRO A 67 -3.42 1.68 -11.02
N LEU A 68 -2.50 1.70 -10.05
CA LEU A 68 -1.15 1.15 -10.13
C LEU A 68 -1.17 -0.38 -10.13
N LEU A 69 -0.43 -0.98 -11.04
CA LEU A 69 -0.15 -2.41 -11.15
C LEU A 69 1.23 -2.69 -10.52
N ALA A 70 1.23 -3.23 -9.31
CA ALA A 70 2.42 -3.50 -8.51
C ALA A 70 2.25 -4.71 -7.58
N ASP A 71 3.37 -5.28 -7.13
CA ASP A 71 3.41 -6.13 -5.94
C ASP A 71 3.84 -5.27 -4.75
N ILE A 72 3.02 -5.21 -3.71
CA ILE A 72 3.16 -4.25 -2.61
C ILE A 72 3.27 -4.99 -1.28
N GLU A 73 4.23 -4.57 -0.47
CA GLU A 73 4.41 -5.02 0.91
C GLU A 73 4.22 -3.84 1.87
N ILE A 74 3.46 -4.06 2.94
CA ILE A 74 3.23 -3.08 4.00
C ILE A 74 3.50 -3.73 5.35
N ASN A 75 4.37 -3.11 6.14
CA ASN A 75 4.54 -3.47 7.55
C ASN A 75 4.11 -2.27 8.40
N ASP A 76 3.03 -2.47 9.15
CA ASP A 76 2.34 -1.42 9.90
C ASP A 76 2.43 -1.66 11.41
N PHE A 77 2.77 -0.62 12.15
CA PHE A 77 2.77 -0.64 13.60
C PHE A 77 1.73 0.33 14.20
N GLY A 78 0.49 0.19 13.74
CA GLY A 78 -0.67 0.87 14.30
C GLY A 78 -0.86 2.29 13.76
N ALA A 79 -0.50 2.52 12.51
CA ALA A 79 -0.74 3.79 11.83
C ALA A 79 -2.23 4.05 11.65
N THR A 80 -2.63 5.32 11.83
CA THR A 80 -4.01 5.72 11.54
C THR A 80 -4.28 5.64 10.03
N PRO A 81 -5.54 5.46 9.59
CA PRO A 81 -5.87 5.44 8.16
C PRO A 81 -5.37 6.67 7.37
N GLY A 82 -5.27 7.83 8.02
CA GLY A 82 -4.70 9.04 7.41
C GLY A 82 -3.20 8.91 7.14
N VAL A 83 -2.43 8.34 8.07
CA VAL A 83 -0.99 8.09 7.90
C VAL A 83 -0.76 7.01 6.84
N VAL A 84 -1.57 5.95 6.83
CA VAL A 84 -1.55 4.93 5.77
C VAL A 84 -1.71 5.57 4.40
N ASN A 85 -2.74 6.39 4.22
CA ASN A 85 -2.98 7.06 2.95
C ASN A 85 -1.84 8.04 2.59
N LEU A 86 -1.29 8.76 3.56
CA LEU A 86 -0.14 9.64 3.35
C LEU A 86 1.08 8.89 2.80
N ARG A 87 1.45 7.75 3.40
CA ARG A 87 2.61 6.94 2.96
C ARG A 87 2.37 6.34 1.57
N LEU A 88 1.15 5.89 1.28
CA LEU A 88 0.78 5.42 -0.06
C LEU A 88 0.90 6.53 -1.12
N THR A 89 0.43 7.74 -0.81
CA THR A 89 0.57 8.90 -1.70
C THR A 89 2.03 9.32 -1.87
N GLN A 90 2.84 9.34 -0.82
CA GLN A 90 4.28 9.61 -0.94
C GLN A 90 4.99 8.58 -1.83
N ALA A 91 4.56 7.31 -1.79
CA ALA A 91 5.09 6.30 -2.71
C ALA A 91 4.67 6.56 -4.17
N MET A 92 3.45 7.06 -4.42
CA MET A 92 3.04 7.56 -5.74
C MET A 92 3.91 8.71 -6.24
N GLU A 93 4.19 9.67 -5.36
CA GLU A 93 5.06 10.82 -5.66
C GLU A 93 6.49 10.36 -5.99
N ALA A 94 7.04 9.44 -5.20
CA ALA A 94 8.36 8.84 -5.45
C ALA A 94 8.44 8.07 -6.78
N LEU A 95 7.31 7.57 -7.28
CA LEU A 95 7.18 6.96 -8.60
C LEU A 95 7.08 8.00 -9.74
N ASN A 96 7.05 9.31 -9.42
CA ASN A 96 6.82 10.44 -10.33
C ASN A 96 5.48 10.38 -11.07
N ASP A 97 4.48 9.72 -10.48
CA ASP A 97 3.14 9.52 -11.07
C ASP A 97 2.07 10.48 -10.50
N GLU A 98 2.46 11.33 -9.53
CA GLU A 98 1.63 12.43 -9.04
C GLU A 98 2.09 13.73 -9.71
N LYS A 99 1.25 14.30 -10.59
CA LYS A 99 1.41 15.63 -11.17
C LYS A 99 0.29 16.54 -10.71
#